data_AF-A0A821F5W9-F1
#
_entry.id   AF-A0A821F5W9-F1
#
_cell.length_a   1.000
_cell.length_b   1.000
_cell.length_c   1.000
_cell.angle_alpha   90.00
_cell.angle_beta   90.00
_cell.angle_gamma   90.00
#
_symmetry.space_group_name_H-M   'P 1'
#
loop_
_entity.id
_entity.type
_entity.pdbx_description
1 polymer ?
#
loop_
_entity_poly.entity_id
_entity_poly.type
_entity_poly.pdbx_seq_one_letter_code
_entity_poly.pdbx_strand_id
1 'polypeptide(L)'
;KRHLSVNVDDSLTKKSFENNHRLSLMKMAHATRTFWTQAEALEFITERQKNNNSGEILYLFSFESQPEGKRRYQVADIDVFIHEYYQLPANQRHTYEIIIDKKPSKLYFDLEYDISANPKINGPRLTTNFIQV
;
A
#
# COMPACT_ATOMS: atom_id res chain seq x y z
N LYS A 1 -27.25 -19.25 -10.37
CA LYS A 1 -25.92 -18.58 -10.54
C LYS A 1 -25.07 -19.46 -11.46
N ARG A 2 -24.85 -19.08 -12.72
CA ARG A 2 -23.85 -19.74 -13.59
C ARG A 2 -22.52 -19.02 -13.38
N HIS A 3 -21.50 -19.76 -13.01
CA HIS A 3 -20.13 -19.28 -12.84
C HIS A 3 -19.40 -19.57 -14.15
N LEU A 4 -18.96 -18.53 -14.85
CA LEU A 4 -18.03 -18.66 -15.98
C LEU A 4 -16.63 -18.46 -15.42
N SER A 5 -15.90 -19.55 -15.23
CA SER A 5 -14.49 -19.54 -14.88
C SER A 5 -13.66 -19.51 -16.17
N VAL A 6 -13.02 -18.37 -16.43
CA VAL A 6 -11.94 -18.29 -17.40
C VAL A 6 -10.68 -18.78 -16.68
N ASN A 7 -10.20 -19.97 -17.03
CA ASN A 7 -8.88 -20.45 -16.60
C ASN A 7 -7.81 -19.67 -17.36
N VAL A 8 -7.38 -18.55 -16.79
CA VAL A 8 -6.07 -17.99 -17.11
C VAL A 8 -5.06 -18.77 -16.28
N ASP A 9 -4.06 -19.35 -16.93
CA ASP A 9 -2.99 -20.08 -16.25
C ASP A 9 -2.13 -19.10 -15.43
N ASP A 10 -2.59 -18.83 -14.20
CA ASP A 10 -1.96 -17.98 -13.19
C ASP A 10 -0.50 -18.35 -12.91
N SER A 11 -0.08 -19.57 -13.25
CA SER A 11 1.28 -20.03 -12.99
C SER A 11 2.31 -19.43 -13.96
N LEU A 12 1.90 -19.17 -15.21
CA LEU A 12 2.75 -18.58 -16.24
C LEU A 12 2.88 -17.06 -16.04
N THR A 13 1.79 -16.39 -15.64
CA THR A 13 1.78 -14.95 -15.29
C THR A 13 2.57 -14.68 -14.01
N LYS A 14 2.45 -15.52 -12.97
CA LYS A 14 3.26 -15.39 -11.75
C LYS A 14 4.75 -15.56 -12.01
N LYS A 15 5.16 -16.61 -12.74
CA LYS A 15 6.59 -16.83 -13.05
C LYS A 15 7.19 -15.73 -13.93
N SER A 16 6.42 -15.22 -14.90
CA SER A 16 6.81 -14.09 -15.76
C SER A 16 6.98 -12.79 -14.95
N PHE A 17 6.05 -12.53 -14.03
CA PHE A 17 6.11 -11.39 -13.11
C PHE A 17 7.32 -11.53 -12.16
N GLU A 18 7.50 -12.70 -11.53
CA GLU A 18 8.59 -12.97 -10.59
C GLU A 18 9.98 -12.84 -11.21
N ASN A 19 10.18 -13.30 -12.45
CA ASN A 19 11.49 -13.25 -13.11
C ASN A 19 11.87 -11.84 -13.58
N ASN A 20 10.93 -11.09 -14.16
CA ASN A 20 11.18 -9.70 -14.55
C ASN A 20 11.32 -8.78 -13.33
N HIS A 21 10.55 -9.05 -12.27
CA HIS A 21 10.61 -8.32 -11.02
C HIS A 21 11.92 -8.61 -10.26
N ARG A 22 12.42 -9.86 -10.22
CA ARG A 22 13.75 -10.17 -9.65
C ARG A 22 14.89 -9.42 -10.34
N LEU A 23 14.87 -9.33 -11.66
CA LEU A 23 15.87 -8.60 -12.44
C LEU A 23 15.78 -7.08 -12.20
N SER A 24 14.58 -6.56 -11.95
CA SER A 24 14.34 -5.17 -11.52
C SER A 24 14.82 -4.92 -10.08
N LEU A 25 14.46 -5.79 -9.14
CA LEU A 25 14.84 -5.73 -7.72
C LEU A 25 16.36 -5.82 -7.52
N MET A 26 17.06 -6.65 -8.31
CA MET A 26 18.54 -6.71 -8.27
C MET A 26 19.21 -5.45 -8.84
N LYS A 27 18.53 -4.69 -9.70
CA LYS A 27 18.99 -3.37 -10.17
C LYS A 27 18.55 -2.23 -9.24
N MET A 28 17.49 -2.43 -8.47
CA MET A 28 16.90 -1.51 -7.50
C MET A 28 17.32 -1.87 -6.08
N ALA A 29 18.62 -1.81 -5.78
CA ALA A 29 19.13 -1.80 -4.41
C ALA A 29 18.75 -0.50 -3.64
N HIS A 30 17.56 0.04 -3.90
CA HIS A 30 17.01 1.21 -3.25
C HIS A 30 16.26 0.77 -2.00
N ALA A 31 17.03 0.80 -0.92
CA ALA A 31 16.69 0.40 0.43
C ALA A 31 15.32 0.92 0.90
N THR A 32 14.40 -0.03 1.15
CA THR A 32 13.38 0.16 2.17
C THR A 32 14.07 0.63 3.46
N ARG A 33 13.52 1.62 4.15
CA ARG A 33 14.12 2.11 5.41
C ARG A 33 13.06 2.30 6.47
N THR A 34 13.34 1.76 7.65
CA THR A 34 12.46 1.84 8.81
C THR A 34 12.97 2.86 9.81
N PHE A 35 12.05 3.64 10.37
CA PHE A 35 12.29 4.69 11.36
C PHE A 35 11.46 4.44 12.62
N TRP A 36 11.88 5.03 13.73
CA TRP A 36 11.15 4.96 14.99
C TRP A 36 10.04 5.99 15.05
N THR A 37 10.28 7.17 14.47
CA THR A 37 9.32 8.27 14.47
C THR A 37 8.91 8.67 13.07
N GLN A 38 7.72 9.25 12.94
CA GLN A 38 7.23 9.80 11.68
C GLN A 38 8.12 10.96 11.20
N ALA A 39 8.63 11.77 12.12
CA ALA A 39 9.46 12.93 11.81
C ALA A 39 10.76 12.52 11.10
N GLU A 40 11.45 11.50 11.61
CA GLU A 40 12.68 10.97 10.98
C GLU A 40 12.40 10.44 9.57
N ALA A 41 11.28 9.75 9.37
CA ALA A 41 10.90 9.22 8.07
C ALA A 41 10.57 10.34 7.06
N LEU A 42 9.90 11.41 7.51
CA LEU A 42 9.59 12.58 6.69
C LEU A 42 10.83 13.39 6.33
N GLU A 43 11.76 13.53 7.26
CA GLU A 43 13.07 14.16 7.01
C GLU A 43 13.83 13.39 5.92
N PHE A 44 13.90 12.06 6.05
CA PHE A 44 14.53 11.21 5.04
C PHE A 44 13.91 11.35 3.65
N ILE A 45 12.57 11.36 3.54
CA ILE A 45 11.87 11.57 2.27
C ILE A 45 12.23 12.95 1.69
N THR A 46 12.21 13.99 2.53
CA THR A 46 12.51 15.37 2.12
C THR A 46 13.93 15.48 1.57
N GLU A 47 14.92 14.88 2.24
CA GLU A 47 16.30 14.88 1.79
C GLU A 47 16.49 14.11 0.48
N ARG A 48 15.82 12.97 0.33
CA ARG A 48 15.85 12.19 -0.91
C ARG A 48 15.24 12.97 -2.07
N GLN A 49 14.10 13.61 -1.86
CA GLN A 49 13.42 14.40 -2.89
C GLN A 49 14.25 15.60 -3.37
N LYS A 50 14.97 16.28 -2.46
CA LYS A 50 15.89 17.38 -2.84
C LYS A 50 17.00 16.93 -3.80
N ASN A 51 17.43 15.67 -3.70
CA ASN A 51 18.52 15.10 -4.50
C ASN A 51 18.01 14.18 -5.62
N ASN A 52 16.70 14.17 -5.88
CA ASN A 52 16.06 13.19 -6.75
C ASN A 52 16.15 13.58 -8.23
N ASN A 53 17.27 13.25 -8.86
CA ASN A 53 17.45 13.43 -10.30
C ASN A 53 16.75 12.34 -11.14
N SER A 54 16.35 11.22 -10.51
CA SER A 54 15.80 10.03 -11.18
C SER A 54 14.27 9.99 -11.24
N GLY A 55 13.56 10.90 -10.55
CA GLY A 55 12.10 10.88 -10.47
C GLY A 55 11.54 9.78 -9.57
N GLU A 56 12.35 9.23 -8.66
CA GLU A 56 11.94 8.21 -7.69
C GLU A 56 10.77 8.70 -6.82
N ILE A 57 9.69 7.92 -6.69
CA ILE A 57 8.53 8.26 -5.87
C ILE A 57 8.56 7.41 -4.60
N LEU A 58 8.82 8.06 -3.46
CA LEU A 58 8.80 7.41 -2.16
C LEU A 58 7.44 7.60 -1.48
N TYR A 59 7.00 6.52 -0.82
CA TYR A 59 5.81 6.44 0.00
C TYR A 59 6.21 6.21 1.46
N LEU A 60 5.35 6.65 2.37
CA LEU A 60 5.51 6.47 3.81
C LEU A 60 4.40 5.58 4.32
N PHE A 61 4.77 4.52 5.00
CA PHE A 61 3.85 3.58 5.62
C PHE A 61 4.09 3.54 7.12
N SER A 62 3.05 3.24 7.90
CA SER A 62 3.15 2.94 9.32
C SER A 62 2.67 1.53 9.60
N PHE A 63 3.35 0.84 10.50
CA PHE A 63 3.01 -0.53 10.89
C PHE A 63 3.25 -0.74 12.38
N GLU A 64 2.61 -1.75 12.96
CA GLU A 64 2.82 -2.12 14.35
C GLU A 64 3.98 -3.11 14.47
N SER A 65 5.02 -2.74 15.22
CA SER A 65 6.08 -3.67 15.59
C SER A 65 5.61 -4.54 16.74
N GLN A 66 5.51 -5.85 16.49
CA GLN A 66 5.33 -6.83 17.53
C GLN A 66 6.65 -7.13 18.26
N PRO A 67 6.61 -7.48 19.56
CA PRO A 67 5.43 -7.66 20.41
C PRO A 67 4.91 -6.39 21.10
N GLU A 68 5.64 -5.28 21.07
CA GLU A 68 5.31 -4.10 21.90
C GLU A 68 4.13 -3.27 21.38
N GLY A 69 3.60 -3.57 20.19
CA GLY A 69 2.51 -2.82 19.55
C GLY A 69 2.90 -1.39 19.18
N LYS A 70 4.21 -1.08 19.20
CA LYS A 70 4.70 0.26 18.91
C LYS A 70 4.62 0.54 17.41
N ARG A 71 4.17 1.74 17.06
CA ARG A 71 4.15 2.17 15.66
C ARG A 71 5.57 2.45 15.17
N ARG A 72 5.92 1.90 14.01
CA ARG A 72 7.13 2.20 13.25
C ARG A 72 6.75 2.66 11.86
N TYR A 73 7.73 3.27 11.17
CA TYR A 73 7.49 3.95 9.91
C TYR A 73 8.43 3.41 8.85
N GLN A 74 7.91 3.03 7.69
CA GLN A 74 8.67 2.48 6.57
C GLN A 74 8.59 3.44 5.38
N VAL A 75 9.74 3.77 4.81
CA VAL A 75 9.85 4.50 3.54
C VAL A 75 10.30 3.53 2.47
N ALA A 76 9.54 3.46 1.39
CA ALA A 76 9.83 2.58 0.26
C ALA A 76 9.21 3.11 -1.04
N ASP A 77 9.73 2.63 -2.17
CA ASP A 77 8.98 2.59 -3.41
C ASP A 77 7.78 1.63 -3.31
N ILE A 78 6.72 1.86 -4.08
CA ILE A 78 5.49 1.09 -3.99
C ILE A 78 5.67 -0.39 -4.37
N ASP A 79 6.50 -0.69 -5.37
CA ASP A 79 6.72 -2.06 -5.83
C ASP A 79 7.52 -2.85 -4.79
N VAL A 80 8.53 -2.21 -4.20
CA VAL A 80 9.32 -2.78 -3.09
C VAL A 80 8.42 -3.05 -1.88
N PHE A 81 7.60 -2.08 -1.49
CA PHE A 81 6.66 -2.23 -0.38
C PHE A 81 5.70 -3.40 -0.61
N ILE A 82 5.06 -3.47 -1.78
CA ILE A 82 4.11 -4.53 -2.11
C ILE A 82 4.80 -5.90 -2.05
N HIS A 83 6.01 -6.01 -2.60
CA HIS A 83 6.77 -7.25 -2.55
C HIS A 83 7.01 -7.71 -1.11
N GLU A 84 7.53 -6.84 -0.25
CA GLU A 84 7.80 -7.14 1.17
C GLU A 84 6.52 -7.45 1.94
N TYR A 85 5.47 -6.66 1.75
CA TYR A 85 4.18 -6.81 2.43
C TYR A 85 3.54 -8.18 2.17
N TYR A 86 3.63 -8.70 0.93
CA TYR A 86 3.08 -10.01 0.61
C TYR A 86 3.91 -11.18 1.14
N GLN A 87 5.16 -10.97 1.55
CA GLN A 87 5.95 -11.98 2.26
C GLN A 87 5.54 -12.11 3.74
N LEU A 88 4.87 -11.11 4.31
CA LEU A 88 4.42 -11.16 5.71
C LEU A 88 3.27 -12.17 5.88
N PRO A 89 3.20 -12.88 7.02
CA PRO A 89 2.00 -13.60 7.43
C PRO A 89 0.74 -12.72 7.41
N ALA A 90 -0.41 -13.28 7.03
CA ALA A 90 -1.64 -12.49 6.88
C ALA A 90 -2.06 -11.75 8.16
N ASN A 91 -1.77 -12.30 9.34
CA ASN A 91 -2.04 -11.69 10.65
C ASN A 91 -0.99 -10.64 11.09
N GLN A 92 -0.01 -10.33 10.24
CA GLN A 92 0.99 -9.28 10.47
C GLN A 92 0.90 -8.16 9.43
N ARG A 93 -0.08 -8.24 8.52
CA ARG A 93 -0.31 -7.29 7.43
C ARG A 93 -1.10 -6.06 7.89
N HIS A 94 -0.72 -5.50 9.03
CA HIS A 94 -1.32 -4.31 9.62
C HIS A 94 -0.46 -3.09 9.27
N THR A 95 -0.76 -2.48 8.13
CA THR A 95 0.01 -1.36 7.60
C THR A 95 -0.93 -0.28 7.05
N TYR A 96 -0.58 0.98 7.28
CA TYR A 96 -1.33 2.15 6.84
C TYR A 96 -0.43 3.06 6.01
N GLU A 97 -0.92 3.56 4.88
CA GLU A 97 -0.27 4.66 4.16
C GLU A 97 -0.38 5.96 4.97
N ILE A 98 0.71 6.71 5.05
CA ILE A 98 0.70 8.06 5.61
C ILE A 98 0.59 9.05 4.44
N ILE A 99 -0.52 9.76 4.39
CA ILE A 99 -0.72 10.87 3.44
C ILE A 99 0.10 12.06 3.92
N ILE A 100 1.13 12.38 3.16
CA ILE A 100 2.09 13.44 3.51
C ILE A 100 1.46 14.81 3.26
N ASP A 101 1.50 15.68 4.27
CA ASP A 101 1.02 17.06 4.14
C ASP A 101 1.74 17.79 2.98
N LYS A 102 0.99 18.63 2.26
CA LYS A 102 1.46 19.39 1.08
C LYS A 102 2.00 18.55 -0.09
N LYS A 103 1.81 17.22 -0.09
CA LYS A 103 2.02 16.36 -1.26
C LYS A 103 0.68 16.20 -2.00
N PRO A 104 0.64 16.36 -3.34
CA PRO A 104 -0.57 16.04 -4.11
C PRO A 104 -1.04 14.61 -3.82
N SER A 105 -2.33 14.45 -3.58
CA SER A 105 -2.96 13.16 -3.32
C SER A 105 -4.25 13.02 -4.13
N LYS A 106 -4.71 11.77 -4.28
CA LYS A 106 -6.00 11.50 -4.91
C LYS A 106 -7.10 11.86 -3.90
N LEU A 107 -8.24 12.33 -4.41
CA LEU A 107 -9.46 12.42 -3.61
C LEU A 107 -9.83 11.00 -3.14
N TYR A 108 -10.00 10.83 -1.83
CA TYR A 108 -10.39 9.57 -1.22
C TYR A 108 -11.51 9.82 -0.21
N PHE A 109 -12.34 8.80 0.00
CA PHE A 109 -13.42 8.81 0.98
C PHE A 109 -13.38 7.52 1.76
N ASP A 110 -13.57 7.63 3.07
CA ASP A 110 -13.83 6.49 3.95
C ASP A 110 -15.33 6.43 4.19
N LEU A 111 -15.98 5.36 3.72
CA LEU A 111 -17.43 5.21 3.75
C LEU A 111 -17.79 4.02 4.64
N GLU A 112 -18.40 4.31 5.79
CA GLU A 112 -18.80 3.30 6.77
C GLU A 112 -20.23 3.51 7.27
N TYR A 113 -20.88 2.41 7.63
CA TYR A 113 -22.19 2.42 8.29
C TYR A 113 -22.39 1.15 9.13
N ASP A 114 -23.15 1.26 10.22
CA ASP A 114 -23.51 0.12 11.05
C ASP A 114 -24.53 -0.78 10.33
N ILE A 115 -24.15 -2.01 10.02
CA ILE A 115 -25.00 -2.98 9.30
C ILE A 115 -26.22 -3.38 10.13
N SER A 116 -26.05 -3.57 11.44
CA SER A 116 -27.10 -4.04 12.35
C SER A 116 -28.19 -2.99 12.55
N ALA A 117 -27.80 -1.72 12.64
CA ALA A 117 -28.70 -0.58 12.75
C ALA A 117 -29.39 -0.25 11.41
N ASN A 118 -28.81 -0.67 10.29
CA ASN A 118 -29.27 -0.33 8.93
C ASN A 118 -29.56 -1.57 8.07
N PRO A 119 -30.43 -2.52 8.51
CA PRO A 119 -30.59 -3.82 7.86
C PRO A 119 -31.22 -3.74 6.45
N LYS A 120 -31.81 -2.60 6.09
CA LYS A 120 -32.43 -2.36 4.77
C LYS A 120 -31.52 -1.60 3.79
N ILE A 121 -30.34 -1.17 4.25
CA ILE A 121 -29.43 -0.39 3.42
C ILE A 121 -28.61 -1.30 2.51
N ASN A 122 -28.57 -0.93 1.23
CA ASN A 122 -27.71 -1.56 0.24
C ASN A 122 -26.46 -0.68 0.06
N GLY A 123 -25.38 -1.04 0.75
CA GLY A 123 -24.09 -0.33 0.70
C GLY A 123 -23.58 -0.09 -0.72
N PRO A 124 -23.45 -1.13 -1.57
CA PRO A 124 -23.02 -0.95 -2.96
C PRO A 124 -23.84 0.08 -3.74
N ARG A 125 -25.17 0.09 -3.57
CA ARG A 125 -26.03 1.09 -4.23
C ARG A 125 -25.76 2.51 -3.71
N LEU A 126 -25.55 2.68 -2.41
CA LEU A 126 -25.21 3.99 -1.84
C LEU A 126 -23.87 4.49 -2.37
N THR A 127 -22.85 3.63 -2.45
CA THR A 127 -21.55 3.99 -3.02
C THR A 127 -21.68 4.41 -4.49
N THR A 128 -22.45 3.68 -5.30
CA THR A 128 -22.71 4.07 -6.69
C THR A 128 -23.38 5.44 -6.79
N ASN A 129 -24.40 5.69 -5.96
CA ASN A 129 -25.07 6.99 -5.95
C ASN A 129 -24.11 8.10 -5.51
N PHE A 130 -23.27 7.87 -4.50
CA PHE A 130 -22.30 8.84 -4.00
C PHE A 130 -21.30 9.27 -5.07
N ILE A 131 -20.82 8.34 -5.90
CA ILE A 131 -19.89 8.63 -7.00
C ILE A 131 -20.52 9.47 -8.11
N GLN A 132 -21.86 9.42 -8.26
CA GLN A 132 -22.59 10.14 -9.30
C GLN A 132 -22.97 11.58 -8.95
N VAL A 133 -22.78 11.98 -7.69
CA VAL A 133 -22.98 13.37 -7.21
C VAL A 133 -21.78 14.22 -7.59
#